data_AF-A0A957VRH2-F1
#
_entry.id   AF-A0A957VRH2-F1
#
_cell.length_a   1.000
_cell.length_b   1.000
_cell.length_c   1.000
_cell.angle_alpha   90.00
_cell.angle_beta   90.00
_cell.angle_gamma   90.00
#
_symmetry.space_group_name_H-M   'P 1'
#
loop_
_entity.id
_entity.type
_entity.pdbx_description
1 polymer ?
#
loop_
_entity_poly.entity_id
_entity_poly.type
_entity_poly.pdbx_seq_one_letter_code
_entity_poly.pdbx_strand_id
1 'polypeptide(L)' 'DEMTVYQTDDGTDRILWKFVADEAGDLSAGTLYAATVTQTDDDAFAIEWIELGSSDNDTIYEAIRSLDEQIAAMQ' A
#
# COMPACT_ATOMS: atom_id res chain seq x y z
N ASP A 1 -13.27 -12.66 -2.94
CA ASP A 1 -12.45 -12.59 -4.17
C ASP A 1 -11.01 -13.02 -3.89
N GLU A 2 -10.57 -13.05 -2.63
CA GLU A 2 -9.21 -13.48 -2.22
C GLU A 2 -8.11 -12.52 -2.71
N MET A 3 -8.47 -11.27 -3.03
CA MET A 3 -7.54 -10.27 -3.56
C MET A 3 -7.34 -9.08 -2.64
N THR A 4 -8.34 -8.73 -1.82
CA THR A 4 -8.31 -7.48 -1.05
C THR A 4 -7.85 -7.70 0.39
N VAL A 5 -6.82 -6.98 0.80
CA VAL A 5 -6.35 -6.89 2.20
C VAL A 5 -6.52 -5.46 2.69
N TYR A 6 -7.16 -5.29 3.85
CA TYR A 6 -7.21 -4.00 4.56
C TYR A 6 -6.21 -4.02 5.71
N GLN A 7 -5.42 -2.96 5.84
CA GLN A 7 -4.40 -2.83 6.88
C GLN A 7 -4.53 -1.50 7.60
N THR A 8 -4.44 -1.55 8.93
CA THR A 8 -4.40 -0.39 9.82
C THR A 8 -3.07 -0.34 10.55
N ASP A 9 -2.68 0.84 11.01
CA ASP A 9 -1.52 1.07 11.86
C ASP A 9 -2.02 1.62 13.21
N ASP A 10 -1.47 1.11 14.31
CA ASP A 10 -1.95 1.32 15.69
C ASP A 10 -1.40 2.59 16.36
N GLY A 11 -0.70 3.45 15.61
CA GLY A 11 -0.32 4.79 16.06
C GLY A 11 -1.45 5.83 15.94
N THR A 12 -1.22 7.02 16.51
CA THR A 12 -2.07 8.20 16.33
C THR A 12 -1.89 8.79 14.92
N ASP A 13 -2.99 9.26 14.31
CA ASP A 13 -3.03 9.90 12.98
C ASP A 13 -2.36 9.08 11.88
N ARG A 14 -2.67 7.77 11.88
CA ARG A 14 -2.15 6.81 10.91
C ARG A 14 -3.13 6.53 9.78
N ILE A 15 -2.65 5.78 8.80
CA ILE A 15 -3.34 5.57 7.53
C ILE A 15 -4.08 4.23 7.55
N LEU A 16 -5.27 4.21 6.95
CA LEU A 16 -5.95 2.99 6.53
C LEU A 16 -5.53 2.67 5.10
N TRP A 17 -4.90 1.51 4.92
CA TRP A 17 -4.44 1.03 3.63
C TRP A 17 -5.37 -0.06 3.09
N LYS A 18 -5.43 -0.15 1.77
CA LYS A 18 -6.02 -1.26 1.04
C LYS A 18 -5.02 -1.75 0.00
N PHE A 19 -4.70 -3.03 0.03
CA PHE A 19 -3.96 -3.69 -1.04
C PHE A 19 -4.92 -4.57 -1.83
N VAL A 20 -4.82 -4.52 -3.15
CA VAL A 20 -5.57 -5.38 -4.06
C VAL A 20 -4.55 -6.16 -4.89
N ALA A 21 -4.50 -7.48 -4.67
CA ALA A 21 -3.64 -8.38 -5.42
C ALA A 21 -4.02 -8.45 -6.89
N ASP A 22 -3.06 -8.73 -7.76
CA ASP A 22 -3.33 -8.98 -9.18
C ASP A 22 -3.94 -10.37 -9.42
N GLU A 23 -3.60 -11.35 -8.59
CA GLU A 23 -4.11 -12.73 -8.64
C GLU A 23 -4.69 -13.18 -7.29
N ALA A 24 -5.83 -13.88 -7.33
CA ALA A 24 -6.53 -14.34 -6.14
C ALA A 24 -5.66 -15.29 -5.31
N GLY A 25 -5.48 -14.98 -4.03
CA GLY A 25 -4.69 -15.77 -3.10
C GLY A 25 -3.17 -15.57 -3.20
N ASP A 26 -2.68 -14.75 -4.12
CA ASP A 26 -1.26 -14.40 -4.24
C ASP A 26 -1.03 -12.92 -3.93
N LEU A 27 -0.30 -12.63 -2.85
CA LEU A 27 0.02 -11.27 -2.42
C LEU A 27 1.36 -10.78 -2.96
N SER A 28 1.96 -11.46 -3.94
CA SER A 28 3.28 -11.13 -4.49
C SER A 28 3.28 -9.93 -5.44
N ALA A 29 2.13 -9.56 -5.99
CA ALA A 29 1.95 -8.42 -6.89
C ALA A 29 0.57 -7.79 -6.70
N GLY A 30 0.50 -6.46 -6.84
CA GLY A 30 -0.77 -5.74 -6.77
C GLY A 30 -0.63 -4.25 -6.54
N THR A 31 -1.77 -3.61 -6.29
CA THR A 31 -1.89 -2.16 -6.15
C THR A 31 -2.19 -1.75 -4.70
N LEU A 32 -1.45 -0.77 -4.18
CA LEU A 32 -1.64 -0.19 -2.85
C LEU A 32 -2.44 1.11 -2.93
N TYR A 33 -3.41 1.25 -2.03
CA TYR A 33 -4.28 2.41 -1.90
C TYR A 33 -4.26 2.96 -0.48
N ALA A 34 -4.39 4.28 -0.33
CA ALA A 34 -4.65 4.97 0.93
C ALA A 34 -6.11 5.45 1.00
N ALA A 35 -6.72 5.34 2.17
CA ALA A 35 -8.04 5.89 2.41
C ALA A 35 -7.98 7.39 2.71
N THR A 36 -8.82 8.18 2.05
CA THR A 36 -9.29 9.48 2.54
C THR A 36 -10.62 9.25 3.23
N VAL A 37 -10.72 9.63 4.49
CA VAL A 37 -11.94 9.44 5.30
C VAL A 37 -12.50 10.82 5.63
N THR A 38 -13.74 11.05 5.21
CA THR A 38 -14.49 12.29 5.50
C THR A 38 -15.73 11.94 6.31
N GLN A 39 -15.87 12.50 7.50
CA GLN A 39 -17.12 12.39 8.27
C GLN A 39 -18.19 13.29 7.63
N THR A 40 -19.38 12.75 7.41
CA THR A 40 -20.53 13.47 6.87
C THR A 40 -21.47 13.93 7.99
N ASP A 41 -22.41 14.81 7.67
CA ASP A 41 -23.31 15.46 8.65
C ASP A 41 -24.23 14.48 9.40
N ASP A 42 -24.42 13.26 8.89
CA ASP A 42 -25.24 12.18 9.44
C ASP A 42 -24.45 11.17 10.29
N ASP A 43 -23.26 11.56 10.78
CA ASP A 43 -22.31 10.70 11.50
C ASP A 43 -21.80 9.49 10.69
N ALA A 44 -22.00 9.49 9.37
CA ALA A 44 -21.41 8.49 8.49
C ALA A 44 -19.98 8.88 8.06
N PHE A 45 -19.24 7.89 7.56
CA PHE A 45 -17.92 8.11 6.97
C PHE A 45 -17.95 7.81 5.48
N ALA A 46 -17.61 8.81 4.67
CA ALA A 46 -17.29 8.63 3.26
C ALA A 46 -15.82 8.24 3.13
N ILE A 47 -15.55 7.15 2.42
CA ILE A 47 -14.19 6.65 2.17
C ILE A 47 -13.91 6.72 0.68
N GLU A 48 -12.85 7.44 0.32
CA GLU A 48 -12.29 7.46 -1.03
C GLU A 48 -10.92 6.78 -1.02
N TRP A 49 -10.61 6.01 -2.07
CA TRP A 49 -9.34 5.31 -2.19
C TRP A 49 -8.44 6.01 -3.19
N ILE A 50 -7.29 6.48 -2.72
CA ILE A 50 -6.24 7.07 -3.55
C ILE A 50 -5.23 5.98 -3.87
N GLU A 51 -4.99 5.73 -5.16
CA GLU A 51 -3.94 4.84 -5.62
C GLU A 51 -2.57 5.45 -5.35
N LEU A 52 -1.67 4.65 -4.77
CA LEU A 52 -0.29 5.07 -4.47
C LEU A 52 0.71 4.49 -5.44
N GLY A 53 0.41 3.31 -5.97
CA GLY A 53 1.23 2.62 -6.95
C GLY A 53 0.94 1.12 -6.98
N SER A 54 1.40 0.49 -8.05
CA SER A 54 1.34 -0.95 -8.28
C SER A 54 2.73 -1.49 -8.53
N SER A 55 3.05 -2.64 -7.96
CA SER A 55 4.35 -3.31 -8.15
C SER A 55 4.26 -4.78 -7.75
N ASP A 56 5.41 -5.45 -7.74
CA ASP A 56 5.60 -6.83 -7.37
C ASP A 56 6.86 -6.99 -6.50
N ASN A 57 6.94 -8.13 -5.82
CA ASN A 57 8.03 -8.42 -4.89
C ASN A 57 9.41 -8.41 -5.55
N ASP A 58 9.54 -8.89 -6.79
CA ASP A 58 10.83 -8.97 -7.49
C ASP A 58 11.33 -7.57 -7.84
N THR A 59 10.45 -6.72 -8.40
CA THR A 59 10.74 -5.31 -8.71
C THR A 59 11.17 -4.55 -7.45
N ILE A 60 10.45 -4.71 -6.33
CA ILE A 60 10.80 -4.06 -5.06
C ILE A 60 12.15 -4.58 -4.54
N TYR A 61 12.39 -5.89 -4.61
CA TYR A 61 13.64 -6.49 -4.18
C TYR A 61 14.84 -5.98 -4.98
N GLU A 62 14.73 -5.90 -6.30
CA GLU A 62 15.75 -5.35 -7.18
C GLU A 62 16.01 -3.86 -6.90
N ALA A 63 14.95 -3.07 -6.67
CA ALA A 63 15.09 -1.65 -6.32
C ALA A 63 15.85 -1.46 -5.00
N ILE A 64 15.59 -2.28 -3.98
CA ILE A 64 16.34 -2.26 -2.72
C ILE A 64 17.81 -2.59 -2.95
N ARG A 65 18.12 -3.64 -3.73
CA ARG A 65 19.50 -4.03 -4.05
C ARG A 65 20.26 -2.92 -4.77
N SER A 66 19.61 -2.26 -5.73
CA SER A 66 20.22 -1.13 -6.44
C SER A 66 20.49 0.04 -5.49
N LEU A 67 19.59 0.32 -4.55
CA LEU A 67 19.79 1.37 -3.54
C LEU A 67 20.99 1.06 -2.64
N ASP A 68 21.13 -0.19 -2.19
CA ASP A 68 22.26 -0.64 -1.36
C ASP A 68 23.61 -0.40 -2.06
N GLU A 69 23.70 -0.74 -3.35
CA GLU A 69 24.90 -0.51 -4.15
C GLU A 69 25.23 0.98 -4.30
N GLN A 70 24.21 1.82 -4.52
CA GLN A 70 24.37 3.27 -4.60
C GLN A 70 24.86 3.86 -3.28
N ILE A 71 24.30 3.41 -2.15
CA ILE A 71 24.72 3.84 -0.82
C ILE A 71 26.18 3.44 -0.55
N ALA A 72 26.58 2.21 -0.90
CA ALA A 72 27.94 1.75 -0.75
C ALA A 72 28.94 2.55 -1.58
N ALA A 73 28.56 2.98 -2.79
CA ALA A 73 29.40 3.79 -3.67
C ALA A 73 29.60 5.25 -3.20
N MET A 74 28.77 5.74 -2.27
CA MET A 74 28.88 7.09 -1.71
C MET A 74 29.82 7.18 -0.49
N GLN A 75 30.32 6.06 0.02
CA GLN A 75 31.22 5.98 1.19
C GLN A 75 32.68 5.85 0.77
#